data_AF-I8UG51-F1
#
_entry.id   AF-I8UG51-F1
#
_cell.length_a   1.000
_cell.length_b   1.000
_cell.length_c   1.000
_cell.angle_alpha   90.00
_cell.angle_beta   90.00
_cell.angle_gamma   90.00
#
_symmetry.space_group_name_H-M   'P 1'
#
loop_
_entity.id
_entity.type
_entity.pdbx_description
1 polymer ?
#
loop_
_entity_poly.entity_id
_entity_poly.type
_entity_poly.pdbx_seq_one_letter_code
_entity_poly.pdbx_strand_id
1 'polypeptide(L)'
;MLRFLRNNKKNPMNSTITVEMSEEQSVSLSITDEVIQQQLHMISLELRDLTVLRQVQPIIAQHVTKIVTPFYGAIVAVPPLRSMIEHHSSLEQLQKTFEVHLIEMFNGVLDDAYLEKRKKIAAMHFKIGLEPKWYISSFQVLQLSLFEVISEAVTDELRQKVMEAVTKIINIEQQLVLDAFALEVANERIEKEHIKNKIALHVTDASEQLAAIAQETSASIEQLHHQSSSVSHYARESADYSSVVATKAKEGEQQIKQHLQSVQQIEEKMTQIADEIKLLKEDAIGMIEIVDLVKGIAEQTNLLALNAAIEAARAGELGKGFAVVAGEVRKLAEQTKQSVAGVAQYIDRTSIRMDFASTSVQEIKTWFEQNTTEVGKLHTFFEEIMEKVDGSQHESQLVGEKVYEISQVIEEMERAIAQIAGSATQLAQTLDQL
;
A
#
# COMPACT_ATOMS: atom_id res chain seq x y z
N MET A 1 40.78 -35.60 81.11
CA MET A 1 39.76 -36.66 81.01
C MET A 1 39.69 -37.01 79.52
N LEU A 2 40.15 -38.12 78.93
CA LEU A 2 40.76 -39.41 79.30
C LEU A 2 41.81 -39.68 78.17
N ARG A 3 43.10 -39.95 78.41
CA ARG A 3 43.76 -41.25 78.70
C ARG A 3 43.19 -42.48 77.97
N PHE A 4 44.12 -43.36 77.57
CA PHE A 4 44.02 -44.68 76.90
C PHE A 4 44.08 -44.58 75.35
N LEU A 5 44.97 -45.26 74.60
CA LEU A 5 45.98 -46.28 74.89
C LEU A 5 47.06 -46.28 73.79
N ARG A 6 48.30 -46.35 74.24
CA ARG A 6 49.45 -46.88 73.52
C ARG A 6 49.16 -48.35 73.21
N ASN A 7 49.16 -48.75 71.93
CA ASN A 7 49.31 -50.15 71.58
C ASN A 7 50.30 -50.32 70.43
N ASN A 8 51.37 -51.01 70.79
CA ASN A 8 52.56 -51.26 70.00
C ASN A 8 52.29 -52.55 69.22
N LYS A 9 52.01 -52.47 67.92
CA LYS A 9 52.10 -53.61 67.01
C LYS A 9 52.94 -53.19 65.81
N LYS A 10 54.19 -53.66 65.81
CA LYS A 10 55.03 -53.75 64.62
C LYS A 10 54.23 -54.46 63.53
N ASN A 11 53.93 -53.74 62.45
CA ASN A 11 53.42 -54.32 61.22
C ASN A 11 54.61 -54.43 60.26
N PRO A 12 55.02 -55.63 59.83
CA PRO A 12 56.14 -55.81 58.92
C PRO A 12 55.63 -55.80 57.49
N MET A 13 55.81 -54.69 56.77
CA MET A 13 56.02 -54.60 55.31
C MET A 13 55.88 -53.13 54.88
N ASN A 14 56.94 -52.33 55.12
CA ASN A 14 57.24 -51.18 54.28
C ASN A 14 58.12 -51.73 53.16
N SER A 15 57.54 -51.98 51.99
CA SER A 15 58.32 -52.13 50.76
C SER A 15 58.68 -50.73 50.28
N THR A 16 59.75 -50.16 50.85
CA THR A 16 60.43 -49.00 50.27
C THR A 16 60.95 -49.43 48.90
N ILE A 17 60.33 -48.94 47.83
CA ILE A 17 60.81 -49.19 46.47
C ILE A 17 62.01 -48.27 46.24
N THR A 18 63.20 -48.85 46.17
CA THR A 18 64.40 -48.18 45.68
C THR A 18 64.24 -47.87 44.20
N VAL A 19 64.21 -46.59 43.85
CA VAL A 19 64.33 -46.14 42.46
C VAL A 19 65.81 -46.22 42.08
N GLU A 20 66.19 -47.24 41.32
CA GLU A 20 67.46 -47.22 40.57
C GLU A 20 67.26 -46.38 39.31
N MET A 21 68.04 -45.31 39.16
CA MET A 21 68.03 -44.45 37.98
C MET A 21 68.61 -45.25 36.78
N SER A 22 67.76 -45.72 35.87
CA SER A 22 68.20 -46.32 34.59
C SER A 22 68.46 -45.24 33.54
N GLU A 23 69.59 -45.31 32.83
CA GLU A 23 70.10 -44.26 31.92
C GLU A 23 69.45 -44.16 30.53
N GLU A 24 68.51 -45.03 30.14
CA GLU A 24 67.89 -45.00 28.81
C GLU A 24 66.37 -44.77 28.86
N GLN A 25 65.95 -43.51 28.93
CA GLN A 25 64.57 -43.11 28.62
C GLN A 25 64.60 -41.92 27.67
N SER A 26 63.79 -41.97 26.59
CA SER A 26 63.67 -40.90 25.60
C SER A 26 62.99 -39.68 26.21
N VAL A 27 63.75 -38.62 26.47
CA VAL A 27 63.29 -37.33 27.02
C VAL A 27 63.63 -36.24 26.02
N SER A 28 62.73 -35.29 25.78
CA SER A 28 62.96 -34.20 24.83
C SER A 28 62.24 -32.92 25.24
N LEU A 29 62.93 -31.79 25.06
CA LEU A 29 62.39 -30.45 25.20
C LEU A 29 62.59 -29.72 23.86
N SER A 30 61.53 -29.53 23.09
CA SER A 30 61.58 -28.95 21.74
C SER A 30 60.33 -28.12 21.45
N ILE A 31 60.33 -26.88 21.93
CA ILE A 31 59.26 -25.90 21.67
C ILE A 31 59.73 -24.89 20.63
N THR A 32 58.91 -24.58 19.62
CA THR A 32 59.23 -23.55 18.61
C THR A 32 58.77 -22.15 19.02
N ASP A 33 57.73 -22.04 19.85
CA ASP A 33 57.18 -20.77 20.33
C ASP A 33 58.14 -20.03 21.28
N GLU A 34 58.62 -18.85 20.86
CA GLU A 34 59.58 -18.03 21.61
C GLU A 34 59.06 -17.56 22.97
N VAL A 35 57.75 -17.28 23.09
CA VAL A 35 57.16 -16.83 24.36
C VAL A 35 57.13 -17.98 25.35
N ILE A 36 56.75 -19.18 24.88
CA ILE A 36 56.74 -20.37 25.73
C ILE A 36 58.19 -20.75 26.12
N GLN A 37 59.17 -20.59 25.24
CA GLN A 37 60.58 -20.76 25.61
C GLN A 37 60.99 -19.81 26.75
N GLN A 38 60.56 -18.54 26.72
CA GLN A 38 60.80 -17.58 27.80
C GLN A 38 60.08 -17.97 29.10
N GLN A 39 58.83 -18.44 29.03
CA GLN A 39 58.09 -18.95 30.19
C GLN A 39 58.82 -20.14 30.83
N LEU A 40 59.28 -21.09 30.02
CA LEU A 40 60.05 -22.26 30.47
C LEU A 40 61.37 -21.86 31.14
N HIS A 41 62.07 -20.88 30.55
CA HIS A 41 63.29 -20.32 31.13
C HIS A 41 63.00 -19.65 32.49
N MET A 42 61.94 -18.85 32.58
CA MET A 42 61.54 -18.14 33.81
C MET A 42 61.26 -19.09 34.97
N ILE A 43 60.59 -20.23 34.71
CA ILE A 43 60.30 -21.24 35.74
C ILE A 43 61.43 -22.28 35.91
N SER A 44 62.51 -22.13 35.13
CA SER A 44 63.64 -23.07 35.10
C SER A 44 63.23 -24.52 34.83
N LEU A 45 62.25 -24.75 33.94
CA LEU A 45 61.86 -26.09 33.50
C LEU A 45 62.79 -26.52 32.37
N GLU A 46 63.72 -27.40 32.69
CA GLU A 46 64.78 -27.84 31.80
C GLU A 46 64.66 -29.33 31.46
N LEU A 47 65.47 -29.82 30.52
CA LEU A 47 65.52 -31.24 30.14
C LEU A 47 65.74 -32.17 31.35
N ARG A 48 66.52 -31.73 32.35
CA ARG A 48 66.74 -32.48 33.60
C ARG A 48 65.44 -32.71 34.40
N ASP A 49 64.53 -31.74 34.41
CA ASP A 49 63.26 -31.86 35.11
C ASP A 49 62.34 -32.86 34.38
N LEU A 50 62.34 -32.83 33.05
CA LEU A 50 61.61 -33.80 32.24
C LEU A 50 62.14 -35.24 32.43
N THR A 51 63.45 -35.40 32.59
CA THR A 51 64.05 -36.70 32.95
C THR A 51 63.56 -37.19 34.30
N VAL A 52 63.51 -36.31 35.31
CA VAL A 52 62.98 -36.64 36.64
C VAL A 52 61.50 -37.04 36.57
N LEU A 53 60.69 -36.29 35.82
CA LEU A 53 59.27 -36.60 35.63
C LEU A 53 59.07 -37.98 34.97
N ARG A 54 59.87 -38.29 33.94
CA ARG A 54 59.81 -39.57 33.23
C ARG A 54 60.20 -40.76 34.11
N GLN A 55 61.20 -40.59 34.98
CA GLN A 55 61.59 -41.62 35.95
C GLN A 55 60.50 -41.91 36.98
N VAL A 56 59.72 -40.90 37.37
CA VAL A 56 58.65 -41.05 38.38
C VAL A 56 57.31 -41.44 37.76
N GLN A 57 57.14 -41.34 36.44
CA GLN A 57 55.91 -41.70 35.74
C GLN A 57 55.35 -43.08 36.09
N PRO A 58 56.14 -44.18 36.17
CA PRO A 58 55.60 -45.50 36.52
C PRO A 58 54.98 -45.52 37.91
N ILE A 59 55.55 -44.77 38.86
CA ILE A 59 55.04 -44.63 40.23
C ILE A 59 53.70 -43.87 40.21
N ILE A 60 53.63 -42.78 39.45
CA ILE A 60 52.38 -42.01 39.27
C ILE A 60 51.31 -42.87 38.62
N ALA A 61 51.64 -43.63 37.58
CA ALA A 61 50.71 -44.53 36.89
C ALA A 61 50.19 -45.63 37.83
N GLN A 62 51.05 -46.22 38.67
CA GLN A 62 50.65 -47.23 39.66
C GLN A 62 49.70 -46.66 40.71
N HIS A 63 49.84 -45.38 41.06
CA HIS A 63 49.04 -44.71 42.09
C HIS A 63 48.00 -43.73 41.53
N VAL A 64 47.68 -43.82 40.23
CA VAL A 64 46.86 -42.82 39.53
C VAL A 64 45.48 -42.64 40.18
N THR A 65 44.87 -43.72 40.67
CA THR A 65 43.58 -43.70 41.37
C THR A 65 43.62 -42.89 42.67
N LYS A 66 44.76 -42.89 43.39
CA LYS A 66 44.97 -42.05 44.60
C LYS A 66 45.04 -40.55 44.27
N ILE A 67 45.28 -40.19 43.01
CA ILE A 67 45.34 -38.79 42.56
C ILE A 67 44.00 -38.35 41.96
N VAL A 68 43.44 -39.18 41.07
CA VAL A 68 42.22 -38.85 40.32
C VAL A 68 40.97 -38.88 41.21
N THR A 69 40.92 -39.75 42.22
CA THR A 69 39.76 -39.85 43.13
C THR A 69 39.60 -38.58 43.99
N PRO A 70 40.64 -38.09 44.70
CA PRO A 70 40.53 -36.82 45.43
C PRO A 70 40.31 -35.62 44.51
N PHE A 71 40.95 -35.60 43.33
CA PHE A 71 40.80 -34.52 42.34
C PHE A 71 39.34 -34.32 41.93
N TYR A 72 38.68 -35.36 41.43
CA TYR A 72 37.28 -35.24 41.06
C TYR A 72 36.36 -35.18 42.28
N GLY A 73 36.72 -35.80 43.41
CA GLY A 73 35.99 -35.65 44.67
C GLY A 73 35.84 -34.19 45.10
N ALA A 74 36.91 -33.40 44.96
CA ALA A 74 36.90 -31.96 45.23
C ALA A 74 36.07 -31.18 44.19
N ILE A 75 36.18 -31.53 42.90
CA ILE A 75 35.43 -30.86 41.84
C ILE A 75 33.92 -31.10 41.97
N VAL A 76 33.49 -32.35 42.19
CA VAL A 76 32.07 -32.65 42.37
C VAL A 76 31.53 -32.11 43.68
N ALA A 77 32.36 -31.80 44.67
CA ALA A 77 31.92 -31.11 45.89
C ALA A 77 31.44 -29.66 45.60
N VAL A 78 31.84 -29.07 44.48
CA VAL A 78 31.39 -27.74 44.02
C VAL A 78 30.17 -27.91 43.10
N PRO A 79 28.94 -27.54 43.53
CA PRO A 79 27.72 -27.86 42.79
C PRO A 79 27.69 -27.35 41.33
N PRO A 80 28.12 -26.10 41.03
CA PRO A 80 28.18 -25.63 39.63
C PRO A 80 29.09 -26.48 38.73
N LEU A 81 30.25 -26.93 39.25
CA LEU A 81 31.18 -27.75 38.48
C LEU A 81 30.65 -29.17 38.29
N ARG A 82 29.98 -29.73 39.30
CA ARG A 82 29.28 -31.02 39.17
C ARG A 82 28.24 -30.97 38.04
N SER A 83 27.39 -29.93 38.04
CA SER A 83 26.37 -29.75 37.01
C SER A 83 26.98 -29.61 35.61
N MET A 84 28.11 -28.91 35.49
CA MET A 84 28.83 -28.78 34.22
C MET A 84 29.35 -30.13 33.71
N ILE A 85 29.89 -30.97 34.59
CA ILE A 85 30.31 -32.33 34.25
C ILE A 85 29.13 -33.17 33.79
N GLU A 86 28.03 -33.20 34.55
CA GLU A 86 26.83 -33.99 34.23
C GLU A 86 26.17 -33.56 32.90
N HIS A 87 26.31 -32.28 32.53
CA HIS A 87 25.74 -31.75 31.29
C HIS A 87 26.59 -32.09 30.05
N HIS A 88 27.92 -32.08 30.18
CA HIS A 88 28.82 -32.22 29.04
C HIS A 88 29.49 -33.59 28.93
N SER A 89 29.47 -34.42 29.99
CA SER A 89 30.16 -35.71 30.04
C SER A 89 29.63 -36.57 31.21
N SER A 90 30.41 -37.58 31.62
CA SER A 90 30.21 -38.32 32.86
C SER A 90 31.49 -38.32 33.69
N LEU A 91 31.35 -38.45 35.02
CA LEU A 91 32.49 -38.50 35.93
C LEU A 91 33.46 -39.63 35.53
N GLU A 92 32.95 -40.83 35.22
CA GLU A 92 33.76 -41.99 34.83
C GLU A 92 34.57 -41.71 33.56
N GLN A 93 33.95 -41.14 32.53
CA GLN A 93 34.62 -40.82 31.28
C GLN A 93 35.69 -39.73 31.49
N LEU A 94 35.40 -38.70 32.29
CA LEU A 94 36.34 -37.64 32.58
C LEU A 94 37.54 -38.16 33.38
N GLN A 95 37.31 -39.00 34.39
CA GLN A 95 38.38 -39.66 35.15
C GLN A 95 39.33 -40.40 34.21
N LYS A 96 38.80 -41.22 33.29
CA LYS A 96 39.63 -41.94 32.31
C LYS A 96 40.44 -41.02 31.40
N THR A 97 39.84 -39.94 30.90
CA THR A 97 40.56 -38.98 30.04
C THR A 97 41.62 -38.19 30.82
N PHE A 98 41.34 -37.88 32.09
CA PHE A 98 42.26 -37.16 32.95
C PHE A 98 43.42 -38.05 33.42
N GLU A 99 43.20 -39.35 33.64
CA GLU A 99 44.28 -40.32 33.88
C GLU A 99 45.31 -40.29 32.74
N VAL A 100 44.83 -40.28 31.49
CA VAL A 100 45.72 -40.17 30.31
C VAL A 100 46.46 -38.83 30.32
N HIS A 101 45.75 -37.72 30.52
CA HIS A 101 46.36 -36.38 30.59
C HIS A 101 47.42 -36.28 31.70
N LEU A 102 47.11 -36.81 32.88
CA LEU A 102 47.99 -36.84 34.04
C LEU A 102 49.26 -37.64 33.75
N ILE A 103 49.14 -38.85 33.20
CA ILE A 103 50.30 -39.67 32.86
C ILE A 103 51.15 -38.98 31.77
N GLU A 104 50.53 -38.31 30.81
CA GLU A 104 51.23 -37.54 29.77
C GLU A 104 52.09 -36.41 30.32
N MET A 105 51.68 -35.74 31.42
CA MET A 105 52.51 -34.70 32.06
C MET A 105 53.88 -35.25 32.52
N PHE A 106 53.98 -36.56 32.74
CA PHE A 106 55.19 -37.23 33.21
C PHE A 106 55.90 -38.02 32.10
N ASN A 107 55.56 -37.82 30.82
CA ASN A 107 56.16 -38.61 29.73
C ASN A 107 57.60 -38.19 29.36
N GLY A 108 58.09 -37.06 29.89
CA GLY A 108 59.41 -36.51 29.59
C GLY A 108 59.54 -35.83 28.23
N VAL A 109 58.43 -35.60 27.52
CA VAL A 109 58.39 -34.99 26.19
C VAL A 109 57.55 -33.72 26.25
N LEU A 110 58.21 -32.57 26.10
CA LEU A 110 57.57 -31.28 25.96
C LEU A 110 57.92 -30.69 24.58
N ASP A 111 57.02 -30.91 23.63
CA ASP A 111 57.13 -30.48 22.23
C ASP A 111 55.89 -29.66 21.78
N ASP A 112 55.89 -29.13 20.56
CA ASP A 112 54.74 -28.36 20.06
C ASP A 112 53.45 -29.20 20.01
N ALA A 113 53.54 -30.51 19.79
CA ALA A 113 52.38 -31.40 19.80
C ALA A 113 51.74 -31.49 21.20
N TYR A 114 52.56 -31.49 22.26
CA TYR A 114 52.12 -31.35 23.64
C TYR A 114 51.32 -30.05 23.83
N LEU A 115 51.90 -28.92 23.41
CA LEU A 115 51.28 -27.60 23.55
C LEU A 115 49.94 -27.52 22.83
N GLU A 116 49.87 -27.97 21.58
CA GLU A 116 48.64 -27.96 20.77
C GLU A 116 47.55 -28.82 21.40
N LYS A 117 47.92 -29.94 22.03
CA LYS A 117 46.95 -30.74 22.79
C LYS A 117 46.42 -29.98 24.00
N ARG A 118 47.27 -29.26 24.74
CA ARG A 118 46.84 -28.49 25.92
C ARG A 118 45.99 -27.28 25.55
N LYS A 119 46.32 -26.57 24.46
CA LYS A 119 45.48 -25.51 23.90
C LYS A 119 44.09 -26.02 23.52
N LYS A 120 43.97 -27.19 22.89
CA LYS A 120 42.66 -27.81 22.56
C LYS A 120 41.85 -28.14 23.80
N ILE A 121 42.49 -28.66 24.85
CA ILE A 121 41.84 -28.95 26.13
C ILE A 121 41.37 -27.65 26.79
N ALA A 122 42.20 -26.61 26.80
CA ALA A 122 41.84 -25.30 27.33
C ALA A 122 40.65 -24.69 26.57
N ALA A 123 40.67 -24.71 25.24
CA ALA A 123 39.55 -24.23 24.42
C ALA A 123 38.23 -24.98 24.73
N MET A 124 38.30 -26.29 25.03
CA MET A 124 37.11 -27.05 25.44
C MET A 124 36.59 -26.59 26.80
N HIS A 125 37.48 -26.36 27.78
CA HIS A 125 37.10 -25.85 29.10
C HIS A 125 36.49 -24.45 29.02
N PHE A 126 37.04 -23.57 28.17
CA PHE A 126 36.43 -22.27 27.90
C PHE A 126 35.04 -22.42 27.29
N LYS A 127 34.89 -23.30 26.30
CA LYS A 127 33.62 -23.53 25.58
C LYS A 127 32.49 -24.03 26.48
N ILE A 128 32.80 -24.82 27.52
CA ILE A 128 31.81 -25.28 28.51
C ILE A 128 31.56 -24.23 29.62
N GLY A 129 32.19 -23.05 29.54
CA GLY A 129 32.01 -21.96 30.49
C GLY A 129 32.76 -22.15 31.81
N LEU A 130 33.82 -22.97 31.84
CA LEU A 130 34.61 -23.14 33.06
C LEU A 130 35.39 -21.86 33.34
N GLU A 131 35.10 -21.19 34.46
CA GLU A 131 35.84 -19.99 34.85
C GLU A 131 37.30 -20.34 35.24
N PRO A 132 38.30 -19.54 34.85
CA PRO A 132 39.71 -19.85 35.09
C PRO A 132 40.05 -20.03 36.58
N LYS A 133 39.34 -19.35 37.49
CA LYS A 133 39.52 -19.51 38.95
C LYS A 133 39.27 -20.95 39.43
N TRP A 134 38.30 -21.65 38.85
CA TRP A 134 38.00 -23.05 39.19
C TRP A 134 39.03 -24.00 38.57
N TYR A 135 39.47 -23.70 37.35
CA TYR A 135 40.55 -24.44 36.69
C TYR A 135 41.82 -24.39 37.53
N ILE A 136 42.28 -23.20 37.93
CA ILE A 136 43.46 -23.03 38.79
C ILE A 136 43.30 -23.71 40.16
N SER A 137 42.11 -23.61 40.77
CA SER A 137 41.83 -24.29 42.05
C SER A 137 41.96 -25.81 41.95
N SER A 138 41.60 -26.42 40.81
CA SER A 138 41.72 -27.87 40.61
C SER A 138 43.18 -28.34 40.64
N PHE A 139 44.11 -27.52 40.13
CA PHE A 139 45.55 -27.85 40.15
C PHE A 139 46.13 -27.84 41.56
N GLN A 140 45.57 -27.08 42.51
CA GLN A 140 45.96 -27.17 43.92
C GLN A 140 45.63 -28.56 44.50
N VAL A 141 44.46 -29.11 44.15
CA VAL A 141 44.06 -30.46 44.58
C VAL A 141 44.95 -31.52 43.94
N LEU A 142 45.25 -31.36 42.64
CA LEU A 142 46.17 -32.22 41.92
C LEU A 142 47.57 -32.20 42.54
N GLN A 143 48.11 -31.01 42.83
CA GLN A 143 49.45 -30.84 43.39
C GLN A 143 49.59 -31.52 44.75
N LEU A 144 48.61 -31.33 45.66
CA LEU A 144 48.63 -31.97 46.97
C LEU A 144 48.56 -33.50 46.86
N SER A 145 47.69 -34.01 45.97
CA SER A 145 47.53 -35.46 45.76
C SER A 145 48.80 -36.08 45.16
N LEU A 146 49.47 -35.36 44.24
CA LEU A 146 50.77 -35.77 43.71
C LEU A 146 51.85 -35.76 44.80
N PHE A 147 51.92 -34.73 45.64
CA PHE A 147 52.87 -34.64 46.74
C PHE A 147 52.70 -35.76 47.78
N GLU A 148 51.46 -36.15 48.05
CA GLU A 148 51.17 -37.29 48.93
C GLU A 148 51.74 -38.59 48.34
N VAL A 149 51.43 -38.90 47.07
CA VAL A 149 51.96 -40.09 46.38
C VAL A 149 53.50 -40.07 46.31
N ILE A 150 54.10 -38.93 45.99
CA ILE A 150 55.56 -38.77 45.91
C ILE A 150 56.20 -38.95 47.29
N SER A 151 55.58 -38.44 48.35
CA SER A 151 56.09 -38.58 49.71
C SER A 151 56.08 -40.03 50.20
N GLU A 152 55.06 -40.81 49.82
CA GLU A 152 54.97 -42.23 50.16
C GLU A 152 55.93 -43.11 49.34
N ALA A 153 56.12 -42.80 48.05
CA ALA A 153 56.75 -43.72 47.10
C ALA A 153 58.19 -43.36 46.70
N VAL A 154 58.67 -42.14 47.00
CA VAL A 154 60.01 -41.66 46.62
C VAL A 154 60.90 -41.47 47.85
N THR A 155 62.16 -41.89 47.73
CA THR A 155 63.19 -41.76 48.77
C THR A 155 63.50 -40.30 49.10
N ASP A 156 63.94 -40.03 50.33
CA ASP A 156 64.24 -38.67 50.82
C ASP A 156 65.23 -37.91 49.92
N GLU A 157 66.21 -38.61 49.34
CA GLU A 157 67.26 -38.04 48.48
C GLU A 157 66.73 -37.51 47.13
N LEU A 158 65.72 -38.17 46.55
CA LEU A 158 65.14 -37.79 45.26
C LEU A 158 63.86 -36.97 45.40
N ARG A 159 63.19 -37.02 46.56
CA ARG A 159 61.88 -36.40 46.79
C ARG A 159 61.86 -34.91 46.44
N GLN A 160 62.85 -34.14 46.89
CA GLN A 160 62.90 -32.70 46.63
C GLN A 160 62.95 -32.40 45.12
N LYS A 161 63.85 -33.08 44.38
CA LYS A 161 64.00 -32.89 42.93
C LYS A 161 62.72 -33.22 42.18
N VAL A 162 62.01 -34.27 42.60
CA VAL A 162 60.73 -34.67 42.01
C VAL A 162 59.64 -33.63 42.30
N MET A 163 59.54 -33.14 43.54
CA MET A 163 58.56 -32.11 43.90
C MET A 163 58.80 -30.80 43.14
N GLU A 164 60.06 -30.41 42.95
CA GLU A 164 60.44 -29.23 42.14
C GLU A 164 60.00 -29.41 40.67
N ALA A 165 60.35 -30.53 40.03
CA ALA A 165 59.96 -30.82 38.66
C ALA A 165 58.43 -30.88 38.48
N VAL A 166 57.71 -31.47 39.44
CA VAL A 166 56.24 -31.53 39.45
C VAL A 166 55.61 -30.15 39.57
N THR A 167 56.17 -29.29 40.42
CA THR A 167 55.65 -27.92 40.57
C THR A 167 55.85 -27.12 39.28
N LYS A 168 56.98 -27.29 38.60
CA LYS A 168 57.26 -26.63 37.31
C LYS A 168 56.34 -27.11 36.19
N ILE A 169 56.11 -28.42 36.04
CA ILE A 169 55.21 -28.93 34.99
C ILE A 169 53.74 -28.53 35.25
N ILE A 170 53.31 -28.51 36.51
CA ILE A 170 51.99 -27.98 36.88
C ILE A 170 51.89 -26.50 36.54
N ASN A 171 52.94 -25.73 36.79
CA ASN A 171 52.91 -24.29 36.54
C ASN A 171 52.80 -23.98 35.04
N ILE A 172 53.54 -24.67 34.17
CA ILE A 172 53.39 -24.49 32.72
C ILE A 172 52.01 -24.94 32.22
N GLU A 173 51.43 -26.03 32.74
CA GLU A 173 50.05 -26.44 32.44
C GLU A 173 49.02 -25.35 32.77
N GLN A 174 49.20 -24.67 33.92
CA GLN A 174 48.35 -23.53 34.29
C GLN A 174 48.52 -22.35 33.34
N GLN A 175 49.77 -21.98 32.99
CA GLN A 175 50.05 -20.85 32.09
C GLN A 175 49.41 -21.08 30.71
N LEU A 176 49.60 -22.26 30.11
CA LEU A 176 49.07 -22.58 28.78
C LEU A 176 47.54 -22.46 28.70
N VAL A 177 46.84 -22.82 29.79
CA VAL A 177 45.38 -22.74 29.84
C VAL A 177 44.91 -21.29 30.03
N LEU A 178 45.58 -20.53 30.90
CA LEU A 178 45.26 -19.12 31.10
C LEU A 178 45.45 -18.30 29.81
N ASP A 179 46.54 -18.54 29.09
CA ASP A 179 46.82 -17.88 27.81
C ASP A 179 45.75 -18.22 26.77
N ALA A 180 45.34 -19.49 26.68
CA ALA A 180 44.26 -19.92 25.78
C ALA A 180 42.90 -19.29 26.15
N PHE A 181 42.58 -19.17 27.45
CA PHE A 181 41.36 -18.49 27.90
C PHE A 181 41.38 -17.00 27.56
N ALA A 182 42.51 -16.32 27.78
CA ALA A 182 42.67 -14.91 27.45
C ALA A 182 42.49 -14.64 25.95
N LEU A 183 43.05 -15.52 25.11
CA LEU A 183 42.88 -15.46 23.65
C LEU A 183 41.41 -15.60 23.25
N GLU A 184 40.68 -16.54 23.83
CA GLU A 184 39.28 -16.78 23.47
C GLU A 184 38.36 -15.64 23.90
N VAL A 185 38.60 -15.02 25.07
CA VAL A 185 37.91 -13.78 25.48
C VAL A 185 38.19 -12.64 24.50
N ALA A 186 39.43 -12.48 24.03
CA ALA A 186 39.79 -11.45 23.07
C ALA A 186 39.08 -11.68 21.72
N ASN A 187 39.02 -12.91 21.24
CA ASN A 187 38.28 -13.29 20.03
C ASN A 187 36.79 -12.97 20.14
N GLU A 188 36.13 -13.36 21.24
CA GLU A 188 34.73 -13.00 21.46
C GLU A 188 34.49 -11.50 21.47
N ARG A 189 35.41 -10.73 22.08
CA ARG A 189 35.29 -9.27 22.15
C ARG A 189 35.38 -8.64 20.76
N ILE A 190 36.32 -9.09 19.93
CA ILE A 190 36.48 -8.60 18.55
C ILE A 190 35.21 -8.90 17.73
N GLU A 191 34.67 -10.11 17.85
CA GLU A 191 33.46 -10.49 17.11
C GLU A 191 32.24 -9.66 17.56
N LYS A 192 32.09 -9.44 18.88
CA LYS A 192 31.03 -8.58 19.42
C LYS A 192 31.13 -7.14 18.91
N GLU A 193 32.34 -6.56 18.87
CA GLU A 193 32.55 -5.21 18.31
C GLU A 193 32.26 -5.16 16.81
N HIS A 194 32.64 -6.20 16.06
CA HIS A 194 32.38 -6.26 14.63
C HIS A 194 30.86 -6.36 14.32
N ILE A 195 30.12 -7.18 15.08
CA ILE A 195 28.66 -7.25 15.00
C ILE A 195 28.04 -5.90 15.38
N LYS A 196 28.51 -5.27 16.47
CA LYS A 196 28.04 -3.94 16.90
C LYS A 196 28.19 -2.91 15.78
N ASN A 197 29.36 -2.82 15.15
CA ASN A 197 29.63 -1.88 14.05
C ASN A 197 28.76 -2.16 12.82
N LYS A 198 28.52 -3.43 12.49
CA LYS A 198 27.60 -3.79 11.40
C LYS A 198 26.17 -3.35 11.69
N ILE A 199 25.68 -3.59 12.91
CA ILE A 199 24.35 -3.14 13.33
C ILE A 199 24.28 -1.61 13.25
N ALA A 200 25.30 -0.91 13.76
CA ALA A 200 25.35 0.54 13.71
C ALA A 200 25.21 1.08 12.27
N LEU A 201 26.00 0.56 11.33
CA LEU A 201 25.92 0.96 9.91
C LEU A 201 24.54 0.69 9.30
N HIS A 202 23.97 -0.50 9.54
CA HIS A 202 22.63 -0.83 9.02
C HIS A 202 21.53 0.06 9.60
N VAL A 203 21.65 0.43 10.88
CA VAL A 203 20.68 1.31 11.55
C VAL A 203 20.81 2.75 11.03
N THR A 204 22.02 3.24 10.75
CA THR A 204 22.24 4.56 10.14
C THR A 204 21.62 4.63 8.75
N ASP A 205 21.93 3.65 7.89
CA ASP A 205 21.37 3.58 6.52
C ASP A 205 19.83 3.51 6.55
N ALA A 206 19.27 2.67 7.42
CA ALA A 206 17.83 2.58 7.61
C ALA A 206 17.21 3.92 8.09
N SER A 207 17.89 4.63 9.00
CA SER A 207 17.44 5.94 9.47
C SER A 207 17.44 6.99 8.37
N GLU A 208 18.50 7.05 7.56
CA GLU A 208 18.62 7.99 6.43
C GLU A 208 17.55 7.71 5.37
N GLN A 209 17.35 6.43 5.03
CA GLN A 209 16.30 6.01 4.08
C GLN A 209 14.90 6.36 4.59
N LEU A 210 14.60 6.09 5.87
CA LEU A 210 13.32 6.47 6.46
C LEU A 210 13.09 7.98 6.44
N ALA A 211 14.13 8.78 6.72
CA ALA A 211 14.04 10.24 6.65
C ALA A 211 13.77 10.73 5.20
N ALA A 212 14.45 10.14 4.21
CA ALA A 212 14.23 10.46 2.80
C ALA A 212 12.81 10.11 2.34
N ILE A 213 12.34 8.89 2.67
CA ILE A 213 10.97 8.44 2.37
C ILE A 213 9.94 9.36 3.05
N ALA A 214 10.21 9.78 4.29
CA ALA A 214 9.32 10.70 5.01
C ALA A 214 9.21 12.08 4.34
N GLN A 215 10.31 12.60 3.81
CA GLN A 215 10.32 13.86 3.06
C GLN A 215 9.57 13.75 1.73
N GLU A 216 9.83 12.70 0.95
CA GLU A 216 9.17 12.47 -0.35
C GLU A 216 7.66 12.26 -0.19
N THR A 217 7.26 11.50 0.84
CA THR A 217 5.86 11.27 1.16
C THR A 217 5.18 12.56 1.62
N SER A 218 5.85 13.39 2.43
CA SER A 218 5.34 14.71 2.82
C SER A 218 5.05 15.61 1.61
N ALA A 219 5.99 15.67 0.65
CA ALA A 219 5.78 16.42 -0.59
C ALA A 219 4.60 15.87 -1.43
N SER A 220 4.45 14.55 -1.47
CA SER A 220 3.32 13.90 -2.14
C SER A 220 1.99 14.22 -1.47
N ILE A 221 1.96 14.31 -0.14
CA ILE A 221 0.77 14.70 0.64
C ILE A 221 0.37 16.15 0.34
N GLU A 222 1.33 17.09 0.30
CA GLU A 222 1.04 18.48 -0.08
C GLU A 222 0.43 18.57 -1.49
N GLN A 223 0.96 17.79 -2.44
CA GLN A 223 0.40 17.72 -3.79
C GLN A 223 -1.03 17.18 -3.79
N LEU A 224 -1.31 16.12 -3.01
CA LEU A 224 -2.66 15.57 -2.86
C LEU A 224 -3.62 16.60 -2.26
N HIS A 225 -3.17 17.40 -1.29
CA HIS A 225 -3.97 18.47 -0.70
C HIS A 225 -4.35 19.52 -1.76
N HIS A 226 -3.40 19.97 -2.59
CA HIS A 226 -3.68 20.89 -3.69
C HIS A 226 -4.64 20.30 -4.73
N GLN A 227 -4.45 19.02 -5.10
CA GLN A 227 -5.32 18.33 -6.04
C GLN A 227 -6.75 18.19 -5.49
N SER A 228 -6.90 17.79 -4.23
CA SER A 228 -8.19 17.67 -3.55
C SER A 228 -8.93 19.01 -3.54
N SER A 229 -8.24 20.10 -3.19
CA SER A 229 -8.80 21.46 -3.23
C SER A 229 -9.27 21.85 -4.64
N SER A 230 -8.49 21.50 -5.66
CA SER A 230 -8.82 21.78 -7.06
C SER A 230 -10.06 21.00 -7.51
N VAL A 231 -10.17 19.72 -7.14
CA VAL A 231 -11.35 18.89 -7.42
C VAL A 231 -12.59 19.44 -6.72
N SER A 232 -12.48 19.90 -5.46
CA SER A 232 -13.59 20.57 -4.76
C SER A 232 -14.04 21.84 -5.48
N HIS A 233 -13.08 22.63 -5.96
CA HIS A 233 -13.38 23.83 -6.73
C HIS A 233 -14.13 23.51 -8.03
N TYR A 234 -13.65 22.53 -8.81
CA TYR A 234 -14.32 22.10 -10.04
C TYR A 234 -15.72 21.52 -9.79
N ALA A 235 -15.90 20.78 -8.69
CA ALA A 235 -17.22 20.27 -8.32
C ALA A 235 -18.21 21.41 -8.02
N ARG A 236 -17.77 22.46 -7.30
CA ARG A 236 -18.61 23.65 -7.06
C ARG A 236 -18.91 24.42 -8.34
N GLU A 237 -17.91 24.62 -9.18
CA GLU A 237 -18.10 25.29 -10.48
C GLU A 237 -19.06 24.51 -11.38
N SER A 238 -18.98 23.17 -11.38
CA SER A 238 -19.91 22.31 -12.12
C SER A 238 -21.34 22.39 -11.59
N ALA A 239 -21.53 22.47 -10.27
CA ALA A 239 -22.83 22.69 -9.66
C ALA A 239 -23.42 24.06 -10.01
N ASP A 240 -22.61 25.12 -9.98
CA ASP A 240 -23.02 26.47 -10.38
C ASP A 240 -23.39 26.51 -11.86
N TYR A 241 -22.59 25.89 -12.74
CA TYR A 241 -22.89 25.79 -14.16
C TYR A 241 -24.20 25.03 -14.41
N SER A 242 -24.40 23.91 -13.70
CA SER A 242 -25.64 23.13 -13.75
C SER A 242 -26.85 23.99 -13.35
N SER A 243 -26.75 24.81 -12.30
CA SER A 243 -27.79 25.75 -11.87
C SER A 243 -28.13 26.80 -12.95
N VAL A 244 -27.13 27.33 -13.64
CA VAL A 244 -27.33 28.25 -14.78
C VAL A 244 -28.05 27.55 -15.93
N VAL A 245 -27.65 26.32 -16.27
CA VAL A 245 -28.30 25.53 -17.33
C VAL A 245 -29.74 25.20 -16.96
N ALA A 246 -30.03 24.80 -15.72
CA ALA A 246 -31.40 24.59 -15.23
C ALA A 246 -32.28 25.84 -15.42
N THR A 247 -31.74 27.01 -15.06
CA THR A 247 -32.45 28.28 -15.22
C THR A 247 -32.77 28.55 -16.69
N LYS A 248 -31.79 28.36 -17.59
CA LYS A 248 -31.96 28.56 -19.03
C LYS A 248 -32.92 27.55 -19.66
N ALA A 249 -32.87 26.29 -19.24
CA ALA A 249 -33.79 25.25 -19.69
C ALA A 249 -35.23 25.58 -19.29
N LYS A 250 -35.45 26.03 -18.04
CA LYS A 250 -36.75 26.48 -17.55
C LYS A 250 -37.28 27.72 -18.28
N GLU A 251 -36.42 28.69 -18.58
CA GLU A 251 -36.77 29.84 -19.43
C GLU A 251 -37.21 29.37 -20.83
N GLY A 252 -36.50 28.40 -21.41
CA GLY A 252 -36.84 27.79 -22.70
C GLY A 252 -38.18 27.05 -22.68
N GLU A 253 -38.43 26.24 -21.65
CA GLU A 253 -39.71 25.56 -21.44
C GLU A 253 -40.88 26.55 -21.37
N GLN A 254 -40.70 27.66 -20.63
CA GLN A 254 -41.71 28.71 -20.53
C GLN A 254 -41.99 29.38 -21.90
N GLN A 255 -40.96 29.64 -22.70
CA GLN A 255 -41.12 30.20 -24.04
C GLN A 255 -41.87 29.23 -24.97
N ILE A 256 -41.55 27.94 -24.91
CA ILE A 256 -42.26 26.89 -25.66
C ILE A 256 -43.74 26.84 -25.29
N LYS A 257 -44.06 26.92 -23.99
CA LYS A 257 -45.45 26.97 -23.51
C LYS A 257 -46.21 28.17 -24.06
N GLN A 258 -45.59 29.35 -24.10
CA GLN A 258 -46.20 30.56 -24.69
C GLN A 258 -46.39 30.41 -26.20
N HIS A 259 -45.44 29.77 -26.88
CA HIS A 259 -45.53 29.51 -28.31
C HIS A 259 -46.67 28.54 -28.64
N LEU A 260 -46.85 27.48 -27.86
CA LEU A 260 -47.96 26.53 -28.01
C LEU A 260 -49.33 27.20 -27.85
N GLN A 261 -49.47 28.12 -26.89
CA GLN A 261 -50.69 28.93 -26.73
C GLN A 261 -50.95 29.81 -27.96
N SER A 262 -49.89 30.40 -28.53
CA SER A 262 -50.01 31.24 -29.73
C SER A 262 -50.44 30.40 -30.95
N VAL A 263 -49.90 29.19 -31.09
CA VAL A 263 -50.27 28.25 -32.16
C VAL A 263 -51.75 27.87 -32.06
N GLN A 264 -52.23 27.53 -30.85
CA GLN A 264 -53.65 27.21 -30.61
C GLN A 264 -54.57 28.38 -31.00
N GLN A 265 -54.21 29.61 -30.61
CA GLN A 265 -54.98 30.79 -30.99
C GLN A 265 -55.04 30.99 -32.51
N ILE A 266 -53.93 30.73 -33.23
CA ILE A 266 -53.93 30.84 -34.68
C ILE A 266 -54.80 29.75 -35.31
N GLU A 267 -54.75 28.52 -34.81
CA GLU A 267 -55.61 27.41 -35.29
C GLU A 267 -57.11 27.77 -35.16
N GLU A 268 -57.52 28.35 -34.03
CA GLU A 268 -58.88 28.87 -33.83
C GLU A 268 -59.23 29.95 -34.86
N LYS A 269 -58.32 30.90 -35.12
CA LYS A 269 -58.51 31.95 -36.13
C LYS A 269 -58.59 31.41 -37.55
N MET A 270 -57.80 30.40 -37.90
CA MET A 270 -57.87 29.76 -39.22
C MET A 270 -59.19 29.04 -39.41
N THR A 271 -59.73 28.43 -38.36
CA THR A 271 -61.07 27.82 -38.39
C THR A 271 -62.15 28.88 -38.62
N GLN A 272 -62.08 30.02 -37.92
CA GLN A 272 -62.99 31.15 -38.15
C GLN A 272 -62.92 31.68 -39.60
N ILE A 273 -61.71 31.81 -40.17
CA ILE A 273 -61.55 32.25 -41.56
C ILE A 273 -62.13 31.23 -42.54
N ALA A 274 -61.96 29.92 -42.28
CA ALA A 274 -62.53 28.87 -43.11
C ALA A 274 -64.07 28.95 -43.14
N ASP A 275 -64.69 29.18 -41.99
CA ASP A 275 -66.14 29.33 -41.86
C ASP A 275 -66.65 30.59 -42.58
N GLU A 276 -65.96 31.73 -42.45
CA GLU A 276 -66.30 32.98 -43.18
C GLU A 276 -66.18 32.81 -44.71
N ILE A 277 -65.14 32.14 -45.20
CA ILE A 277 -65.01 31.84 -46.63
C ILE A 277 -66.17 30.97 -47.12
N LYS A 278 -66.62 30.02 -46.30
CA LYS A 278 -67.77 29.18 -46.62
C LYS A 278 -69.06 30.00 -46.73
N LEU A 279 -69.33 30.89 -45.76
CA LEU A 279 -70.48 31.78 -45.80
C LEU A 279 -70.45 32.72 -47.01
N LEU A 280 -69.30 33.31 -47.30
CA LEU A 280 -69.10 34.16 -48.48
C LEU A 280 -69.36 33.41 -49.80
N LYS A 281 -69.03 32.12 -49.86
CA LYS A 281 -69.31 31.26 -51.02
C LYS A 281 -70.81 30.98 -51.16
N GLU A 282 -71.52 30.76 -50.06
CA GLU A 282 -72.99 30.64 -50.03
C GLU A 282 -73.67 31.94 -50.50
N ASP A 283 -73.19 33.10 -50.03
CA ASP A 283 -73.66 34.41 -50.48
C ASP A 283 -73.42 34.64 -51.97
N ALA A 284 -72.25 34.25 -52.50
CA ALA A 284 -71.94 34.36 -53.91
C ALA A 284 -72.89 33.53 -54.79
N ILE A 285 -73.26 32.32 -54.34
CA ILE A 285 -74.27 31.48 -55.01
C ILE A 285 -75.63 32.20 -55.03
N GLY A 286 -76.07 32.75 -53.89
CA GLY A 286 -77.31 33.52 -53.82
C GLY A 286 -77.31 34.76 -54.73
N MET A 287 -76.16 35.45 -54.87
CA MET A 287 -76.03 36.58 -55.79
C MET A 287 -76.16 36.17 -57.26
N ILE A 288 -75.68 34.99 -57.65
CA ILE A 288 -75.85 34.46 -59.02
C ILE A 288 -77.33 34.25 -59.33
N GLU A 289 -78.10 33.70 -58.39
CA GLU A 289 -79.56 33.51 -58.55
C GLU A 289 -80.28 34.85 -58.76
N ILE A 290 -79.90 35.89 -58.01
CA ILE A 290 -80.44 37.24 -58.17
C ILE A 290 -80.06 37.83 -59.55
N VAL A 291 -78.80 37.67 -59.96
CA VAL A 291 -78.31 38.11 -61.27
C VAL A 291 -79.12 37.46 -62.39
N ASP A 292 -79.38 36.16 -62.32
CA ASP A 292 -80.19 35.44 -63.31
C ASP A 292 -81.64 35.92 -63.33
N LEU A 293 -82.24 36.18 -62.17
CA LEU A 293 -83.57 36.77 -62.05
C LEU A 293 -83.64 38.15 -62.72
N VAL A 294 -82.70 39.06 -62.41
CA VAL A 294 -82.68 40.42 -62.97
C VAL A 294 -82.42 40.39 -64.48
N LYS A 295 -81.55 39.48 -64.95
CA LYS A 295 -81.34 39.24 -66.38
C LYS A 295 -82.63 38.80 -67.07
N GLY A 296 -83.38 37.89 -66.46
CA GLY A 296 -84.70 37.47 -66.93
C GLY A 296 -85.71 38.62 -66.98
N ILE A 297 -85.76 39.48 -65.95
CA ILE A 297 -86.61 40.69 -65.92
C ILE A 297 -86.21 41.66 -67.03
N ALA A 298 -84.90 41.89 -67.24
CA ALA A 298 -84.41 42.75 -68.30
C ALA A 298 -84.80 42.22 -69.69
N GLU A 299 -84.70 40.92 -69.93
CA GLU A 299 -85.13 40.28 -71.19
C GLU A 299 -86.64 40.40 -71.40
N GLN A 300 -87.45 40.17 -70.38
CA GLN A 300 -88.91 40.37 -70.43
C GLN A 300 -89.25 41.84 -70.71
N THR A 301 -88.58 42.78 -70.03
CA THR A 301 -88.78 44.23 -70.21
C THR A 301 -88.39 44.66 -71.63
N ASN A 302 -87.30 44.12 -72.17
CA ASN A 302 -86.86 44.36 -73.54
C ASN A 302 -87.90 43.86 -74.56
N LEU A 303 -88.48 42.67 -74.34
CA LEU A 303 -89.56 42.12 -75.15
C LEU A 303 -90.84 42.95 -75.07
N LEU A 304 -91.23 43.38 -73.87
CA LEU A 304 -92.38 44.27 -73.66
C LEU A 304 -92.19 45.61 -74.36
N ALA A 305 -91.00 46.20 -74.25
CA ALA A 305 -90.65 47.45 -74.92
C ALA A 305 -90.62 47.30 -76.45
N LEU A 306 -90.16 46.15 -76.97
CA LEU A 306 -90.24 45.83 -78.38
C LEU A 306 -91.69 45.75 -78.86
N ASN A 307 -92.55 45.04 -78.13
CA ASN A 307 -93.97 44.95 -78.45
C ASN A 307 -94.65 46.33 -78.41
N ALA A 308 -94.32 47.16 -77.41
CA ALA A 308 -94.81 48.53 -77.31
C ALA A 308 -94.33 49.41 -78.47
N ALA A 309 -93.08 49.26 -78.91
CA ALA A 309 -92.54 49.97 -80.07
C ALA A 309 -93.25 49.57 -81.38
N ILE A 310 -93.59 48.28 -81.54
CA ILE A 310 -94.38 47.78 -82.68
C ILE A 310 -95.78 48.39 -82.67
N GLU A 311 -96.48 48.38 -81.53
CA GLU A 311 -97.83 48.93 -81.43
C GLU A 311 -97.86 50.45 -81.60
N ALA A 312 -96.83 51.15 -81.09
CA ALA A 312 -96.65 52.59 -81.30
C ALA A 312 -96.42 52.93 -82.79
N ALA A 313 -95.67 52.10 -83.53
CA ALA A 313 -95.53 52.25 -84.98
C ALA A 313 -96.86 51.99 -85.72
N ARG A 314 -97.67 51.05 -85.22
CA ARG A 314 -98.99 50.70 -85.77
C ARG A 314 -100.02 51.82 -85.59
N ALA A 315 -99.94 52.59 -84.51
CA ALA A 315 -100.80 53.74 -84.24
C ALA A 315 -100.48 55.01 -85.07
N GLY A 316 -99.45 54.97 -85.92
CA GLY A 316 -99.12 56.06 -86.85
C GLY A 316 -98.72 57.37 -86.14
N GLU A 317 -99.30 58.50 -86.57
CA GLU A 317 -98.99 59.83 -86.01
C GLU A 317 -99.31 59.95 -84.51
N LEU A 318 -100.36 59.27 -84.02
CA LEU A 318 -100.77 59.30 -82.61
C LEU A 318 -99.81 58.51 -81.69
N GLY A 319 -99.01 57.59 -82.25
CA GLY A 319 -98.09 56.73 -81.50
C GLY A 319 -96.66 57.27 -81.36
N LYS A 320 -96.31 58.39 -82.00
CA LYS A 320 -94.92 58.91 -82.03
C LYS A 320 -94.31 59.14 -80.65
N GLY A 321 -95.08 59.70 -79.70
CA GLY A 321 -94.61 59.91 -78.32
C GLY A 321 -94.37 58.58 -77.57
N PHE A 322 -95.23 57.59 -77.76
CA PHE A 322 -95.10 56.25 -77.19
C PHE A 322 -93.91 55.48 -77.78
N ALA A 323 -93.61 55.66 -79.08
CA ALA A 323 -92.48 55.00 -79.73
C ALA A 323 -91.13 55.45 -79.13
N VAL A 324 -91.00 56.73 -78.77
CA VAL A 324 -89.79 57.26 -78.11
C VAL A 324 -89.63 56.63 -76.72
N VAL A 325 -90.70 56.57 -75.92
CA VAL A 325 -90.67 55.95 -74.59
C VAL A 325 -90.33 54.46 -74.70
N ALA A 326 -90.97 53.72 -75.62
CA ALA A 326 -90.68 52.31 -75.84
C ALA A 326 -89.22 52.08 -76.27
N GLY A 327 -88.66 52.95 -77.12
CA GLY A 327 -87.24 52.92 -77.49
C GLY A 327 -86.31 53.14 -76.31
N GLU A 328 -86.64 54.08 -75.41
CA GLU A 328 -85.85 54.36 -74.22
C GLU A 328 -85.94 53.21 -73.20
N VAL A 329 -87.12 52.63 -72.97
CA VAL A 329 -87.29 51.44 -72.12
C VAL A 329 -86.52 50.25 -72.67
N ARG A 330 -86.53 50.05 -73.99
CA ARG A 330 -85.76 48.98 -74.65
C ARG A 330 -84.26 49.17 -74.42
N LYS A 331 -83.77 50.40 -74.58
CA LYS A 331 -82.36 50.75 -74.35
C LYS A 331 -81.97 50.54 -72.89
N LEU A 332 -82.81 50.94 -71.94
CA LEU A 332 -82.60 50.69 -70.50
C LEU A 332 -82.57 49.20 -70.17
N ALA A 333 -83.44 48.39 -70.78
CA ALA A 333 -83.46 46.95 -70.60
C ALA A 333 -82.17 46.29 -71.12
N GLU A 334 -81.68 46.70 -72.29
CA GLU A 334 -80.39 46.21 -72.83
C GLU A 334 -79.20 46.65 -71.97
N GLN A 335 -79.18 47.90 -71.51
CA GLN A 335 -78.16 48.40 -70.58
C GLN A 335 -78.18 47.64 -69.23
N THR A 336 -79.38 47.29 -68.74
CA THR A 336 -79.54 46.48 -67.52
C THR A 336 -78.96 45.08 -67.74
N LYS A 337 -79.28 44.44 -68.86
CA LYS A 337 -78.73 43.12 -69.22
C LYS A 337 -77.21 43.14 -69.29
N GLN A 338 -76.62 44.15 -69.93
CA GLN A 338 -75.16 44.29 -70.01
C GLN A 338 -74.52 44.53 -68.65
N SER A 339 -75.15 45.36 -67.79
CA SER A 339 -74.65 45.63 -66.43
C SER A 339 -74.70 44.39 -65.55
N VAL A 340 -75.81 43.63 -65.60
CA VAL A 340 -75.99 42.37 -64.87
C VAL A 340 -74.99 41.31 -65.31
N ALA A 341 -74.68 41.22 -66.61
CA ALA A 341 -73.61 40.34 -67.10
C ALA A 341 -72.23 40.73 -66.55
N GLY A 342 -71.95 42.04 -66.42
CA GLY A 342 -70.74 42.51 -65.74
C GLY A 342 -70.69 42.11 -64.26
N VAL A 343 -71.81 42.25 -63.54
CA VAL A 343 -71.93 41.81 -62.14
C VAL A 343 -71.69 40.30 -62.01
N ALA A 344 -72.25 39.49 -62.91
CA ALA A 344 -72.03 38.04 -62.95
C ALA A 344 -70.53 37.69 -63.04
N GLN A 345 -69.78 38.38 -63.92
CA GLN A 345 -68.33 38.19 -64.04
C GLN A 345 -67.57 38.57 -62.77
N TYR A 346 -67.99 39.63 -62.06
CA TYR A 346 -67.40 39.99 -60.78
C TYR A 346 -67.65 38.93 -59.71
N ILE A 347 -68.86 38.35 -59.65
CA ILE A 347 -69.19 37.28 -58.70
C ILE A 347 -68.36 36.03 -59.01
N ASP A 348 -68.30 35.59 -60.26
CA ASP A 348 -67.50 34.42 -60.68
C ASP A 348 -66.02 34.58 -60.32
N ARG A 349 -65.42 35.73 -60.63
CA ARG A 349 -64.04 36.04 -60.24
C ARG A 349 -63.84 36.06 -58.72
N THR A 350 -64.85 36.48 -57.97
CA THR A 350 -64.80 36.47 -56.49
C THR A 350 -64.89 35.04 -55.96
N SER A 351 -65.75 34.20 -56.54
CA SER A 351 -65.84 32.77 -56.20
C SER A 351 -64.50 32.05 -56.41
N ILE A 352 -63.83 32.28 -57.54
CA ILE A 352 -62.49 31.72 -57.80
C ILE A 352 -61.47 32.15 -56.74
N ARG A 353 -61.53 33.42 -56.32
CA ARG A 353 -60.66 33.94 -55.24
C ARG A 353 -60.96 33.31 -53.89
N MET A 354 -62.23 33.02 -53.59
CA MET A 354 -62.64 32.32 -52.37
C MET A 354 -62.12 30.87 -52.36
N ASP A 355 -62.17 30.16 -53.48
CA ASP A 355 -61.62 28.79 -53.59
C ASP A 355 -60.10 28.77 -53.37
N PHE A 356 -59.40 29.75 -53.92
CA PHE A 356 -57.98 29.94 -53.66
C PHE A 356 -57.71 30.21 -52.16
N ALA A 357 -58.46 31.13 -51.55
CA ALA A 357 -58.32 31.43 -50.13
C ALA A 357 -58.62 30.21 -49.23
N SER A 358 -59.63 29.42 -49.57
CA SER A 358 -59.97 28.17 -48.87
C SER A 358 -58.82 27.16 -48.93
N THR A 359 -58.20 26.99 -50.11
CA THR A 359 -57.04 26.12 -50.28
C THR A 359 -55.85 26.60 -49.44
N SER A 360 -55.54 27.90 -49.46
CA SER A 360 -54.48 28.48 -48.64
C SER A 360 -54.72 28.28 -47.13
N VAL A 361 -55.97 28.41 -46.67
CA VAL A 361 -56.33 28.15 -45.27
C VAL A 361 -56.07 26.69 -44.89
N GLN A 362 -56.39 25.75 -45.77
CA GLN A 362 -56.14 24.32 -45.54
C GLN A 362 -54.64 23.98 -45.51
N GLU A 363 -53.84 24.60 -46.39
CA GLU A 363 -52.38 24.45 -46.39
C GLU A 363 -51.77 24.99 -45.09
N ILE A 364 -52.19 26.18 -44.65
CA ILE A 364 -51.75 26.78 -43.38
C ILE A 364 -52.13 25.90 -42.19
N LYS A 365 -53.34 25.32 -42.19
CA LYS A 365 -53.77 24.39 -41.13
C LYS A 365 -52.85 23.17 -41.04
N THR A 366 -52.55 22.54 -42.18
CA THR A 366 -51.63 21.39 -42.26
C THR A 366 -50.23 21.76 -41.76
N TRP A 367 -49.76 22.95 -42.10
CA TRP A 367 -48.48 23.47 -41.60
C TRP A 367 -48.47 23.67 -40.08
N PHE A 368 -49.57 24.15 -39.48
CA PHE A 368 -49.69 24.28 -38.02
C PHE A 368 -49.75 22.94 -37.29
N GLU A 369 -50.39 21.92 -37.86
CA GLU A 369 -50.39 20.56 -37.30
C GLU A 369 -48.95 20.00 -37.21
N GLN A 370 -48.15 20.22 -38.26
CA GLN A 370 -46.73 19.87 -38.27
C GLN A 370 -45.93 20.70 -37.25
N ASN A 371 -46.15 22.01 -37.21
CA ASN A 371 -45.48 22.90 -36.27
C ASN A 371 -45.76 22.51 -34.80
N THR A 372 -47.00 22.17 -34.47
CA THR A 372 -47.40 21.70 -33.13
C THR A 372 -46.63 20.44 -32.72
N THR A 373 -46.41 19.52 -33.66
CA THR A 373 -45.62 18.30 -33.41
C THR A 373 -44.15 18.64 -33.10
N GLU A 374 -43.54 19.56 -33.83
CA GLU A 374 -42.16 19.99 -33.58
C GLU A 374 -42.00 20.73 -32.25
N VAL A 375 -42.98 21.58 -31.89
CA VAL A 375 -43.02 22.25 -30.58
C VAL A 375 -43.17 21.24 -29.43
N GLY A 376 -43.95 20.17 -29.64
CA GLY A 376 -44.05 19.06 -28.68
C GLY A 376 -42.70 18.37 -28.44
N LYS A 377 -41.91 18.12 -29.50
CA LYS A 377 -40.55 17.56 -29.37
C LYS A 377 -39.62 18.49 -28.60
N LEU A 378 -39.72 19.81 -28.81
CA LEU A 378 -38.93 20.79 -28.05
C LEU A 378 -39.26 20.77 -26.56
N HIS A 379 -40.52 20.55 -26.20
CA HIS A 379 -40.91 20.40 -24.79
C HIS A 379 -40.20 19.21 -24.13
N THR A 380 -40.29 18.02 -24.74
CA THR A 380 -39.61 16.81 -24.24
C THR A 380 -38.09 16.99 -24.18
N PHE A 381 -37.49 17.68 -25.16
CA PHE A 381 -36.06 18.00 -25.14
C PHE A 381 -35.64 18.84 -23.92
N PHE A 382 -36.45 19.83 -23.51
CA PHE A 382 -36.18 20.59 -22.29
C PHE A 382 -36.38 19.77 -21.01
N GLU A 383 -37.35 18.86 -20.98
CA GLU A 383 -37.52 17.91 -19.86
C GLU A 383 -36.27 17.02 -19.69
N GLU A 384 -35.75 16.47 -20.80
CA GLU A 384 -34.52 15.67 -20.78
C GLU A 384 -33.31 16.50 -20.31
N ILE A 385 -33.19 17.77 -20.73
CA ILE A 385 -32.13 18.67 -20.22
C ILE A 385 -32.25 18.83 -18.70
N MET A 386 -33.46 19.08 -18.19
CA MET A 386 -33.67 19.25 -16.76
C MET A 386 -33.29 18.00 -15.96
N GLU A 387 -33.63 16.80 -16.45
CA GLU A 387 -33.21 15.54 -15.83
C GLU A 387 -31.68 15.39 -15.80
N LYS A 388 -30.99 15.70 -16.91
CA LYS A 388 -29.53 15.62 -16.97
C LYS A 388 -28.86 16.65 -16.06
N VAL A 389 -29.43 17.83 -15.92
CA VAL A 389 -28.94 18.87 -15.02
C VAL A 389 -29.08 18.47 -13.55
N ASP A 390 -30.20 17.86 -13.17
CA ASP A 390 -30.41 17.33 -11.82
C ASP A 390 -29.38 16.24 -11.47
N GLY A 391 -29.15 15.31 -12.41
CA GLY A 391 -28.10 14.30 -12.28
C GLY A 391 -26.70 14.91 -12.11
N SER A 392 -26.35 15.90 -12.93
CA SER A 392 -25.07 16.63 -12.87
C SER A 392 -24.88 17.36 -11.53
N GLN A 393 -25.94 17.95 -11.00
CA GLN A 393 -25.92 18.63 -9.70
C GLN A 393 -25.73 17.63 -8.55
N HIS A 394 -26.39 16.48 -8.60
CA HIS A 394 -26.21 15.39 -7.65
C HIS A 394 -24.78 14.83 -7.68
N GLU A 395 -24.23 14.55 -8.86
CA GLU A 395 -22.85 14.09 -9.02
C GLU A 395 -21.83 15.10 -8.47
N SER A 396 -22.04 16.39 -8.74
CA SER A 396 -21.19 17.47 -8.21
C SER A 396 -21.18 17.52 -6.68
N GLN A 397 -22.33 17.30 -6.05
CA GLN A 397 -22.44 17.21 -4.60
C GLN A 397 -21.71 15.98 -4.05
N LEU A 398 -21.89 14.82 -4.67
CA LEU A 398 -21.23 13.58 -4.27
C LEU A 398 -19.71 13.69 -4.38
N VAL A 399 -19.20 14.33 -5.44
CA VAL A 399 -17.76 14.62 -5.57
C VAL A 399 -17.28 15.50 -4.41
N GLY A 400 -18.06 16.52 -4.02
CA GLY A 400 -17.74 17.36 -2.86
C GLY A 400 -17.63 16.57 -1.55
N GLU A 401 -18.54 15.62 -1.31
CA GLU A 401 -18.50 14.73 -0.14
C GLU A 401 -17.27 13.81 -0.18
N LYS A 402 -16.93 13.25 -1.34
CA LYS A 402 -15.73 12.40 -1.49
C LYS A 402 -14.42 13.15 -1.33
N VAL A 403 -14.36 14.40 -1.77
CA VAL A 403 -13.22 15.28 -1.49
C VAL A 403 -13.05 15.50 0.02
N TYR A 404 -14.14 15.66 0.76
CA TYR A 404 -14.08 15.79 2.22
C TYR A 404 -13.52 14.52 2.89
N GLU A 405 -13.93 13.32 2.45
CA GLU A 405 -13.34 12.05 2.91
C GLU A 405 -11.83 11.98 2.61
N ILE A 406 -11.40 12.39 1.41
CA ILE A 406 -9.98 12.44 1.03
C ILE A 406 -9.19 13.39 1.94
N SER A 407 -9.76 14.55 2.28
CA SER A 407 -9.10 15.49 3.21
C SER A 407 -8.84 14.88 4.58
N GLN A 408 -9.75 14.05 5.10
CA GLN A 408 -9.53 13.35 6.37
C GLN A 408 -8.39 12.33 6.27
N VAL A 409 -8.34 11.57 5.17
CA VAL A 409 -7.26 10.60 4.92
C VAL A 409 -5.91 11.32 4.80
N ILE A 410 -5.86 12.48 4.16
CA ILE A 410 -4.66 13.32 4.07
C ILE A 410 -4.17 13.72 5.47
N GLU A 411 -5.04 14.20 6.36
CA GLU A 411 -4.67 14.54 7.74
C GLU A 411 -4.12 13.33 8.52
N GLU A 412 -4.69 12.14 8.32
CA GLU A 412 -4.17 10.90 8.93
C GLU A 412 -2.78 10.54 8.40
N MET A 413 -2.56 10.70 7.08
CA MET A 413 -1.26 10.47 6.46
C MET A 413 -0.20 11.46 6.96
N GLU A 414 -0.55 12.73 7.17
CA GLU A 414 0.35 13.73 7.75
C GLU A 414 0.82 13.33 9.16
N ARG A 415 -0.08 12.80 9.99
CA ARG A 415 0.28 12.31 11.33
C ARG A 415 1.18 11.09 11.26
N ALA A 416 0.86 10.14 10.37
CA ALA A 416 1.66 8.94 10.18
C ALA A 416 3.08 9.28 9.70
N ILE A 417 3.22 10.23 8.77
CA ILE A 417 4.53 10.61 8.24
C ILE A 417 5.38 11.36 9.26
N ALA A 418 4.76 12.22 10.08
CA ALA A 418 5.43 12.85 11.21
C ALA A 418 5.95 11.81 12.22
N GLN A 419 5.19 10.74 12.48
CA GLN A 419 5.63 9.64 13.34
C GLN A 419 6.80 8.86 12.74
N ILE A 420 6.80 8.61 11.42
CA ILE A 420 7.92 7.95 10.72
C ILE A 420 9.18 8.81 10.79
N ALA A 421 9.08 10.11 10.52
CA ALA A 421 10.21 11.04 10.64
C ALA A 421 10.76 11.10 12.08
N GLY A 422 9.88 11.10 13.07
CA GLY A 422 10.26 11.01 14.48
C GLY A 422 10.97 9.70 14.83
N SER A 423 10.47 8.58 14.29
CA SER A 423 11.06 7.25 14.50
C SER A 423 12.45 7.14 13.87
N ALA A 424 12.66 7.71 12.68
CA ALA A 424 13.99 7.79 12.06
C ALA A 424 14.97 8.59 12.94
N THR A 425 14.54 9.76 13.43
CA THR A 425 15.36 10.58 14.34
C THR A 425 15.71 9.84 15.63
N GLN A 426 14.74 9.13 16.22
CA GLN A 426 14.96 8.34 17.42
C GLN A 426 15.90 7.15 17.17
N LEU A 427 15.80 6.52 16.00
CA LEU A 427 16.68 5.43 15.58
C LEU A 427 18.14 5.92 15.50
N ALA A 428 18.38 7.08 14.88
CA ALA A 428 19.69 7.73 14.84
C ALA A 428 20.22 8.08 16.24
N GLN A 429 19.37 8.58 17.14
CA GLN A 429 19.79 8.89 18.52
C GLN A 429 20.14 7.65 19.34
N THR A 430 19.45 6.53 19.12
CA THR A 430 19.73 5.27 19.83
C THR A 430 21.12 4.74 19.47
N LEU A 431 21.56 5.02 18.26
CA LEU A 431 22.88 4.72 17.72
C LEU A 431 24.00 5.49 18.43
N ASP A 432 23.79 6.78 18.71
CA ASP A 432 24.75 7.61 19.46
C ASP A 432 24.95 7.13 20.91
N GLN A 433 24.02 6.33 21.44
CA GLN A 433 24.04 5.79 22.81
C GLN A 433 24.62 4.38 22.91
N LEU A 434 24.84 3.68 21.78
CA LEU A 434 25.34 2.31 21.70
C LEU A 434 26.87 2.28 21.66
#